data_AF-A0A935R605-F1
#
_entry.id   AF-A0A935R605-F1
#
_cell.length_a   1.000
_cell.length_b   1.000
_cell.length_c   1.000
_cell.angle_alpha   90.00
_cell.angle_beta   90.00
_cell.angle_gamma   90.00
#
_symmetry.space_group_name_H-M   'P 1'
#
loop_
_entity.id
_entity.type
_entity.pdbx_description
1 polymer ?
#
loop_
_entity_poly.entity_id
_entity_poly.type
_entity_poly.pdbx_seq_one_letter_code
_entity_poly.pdbx_strand_id
1 'polypeptide(L)'
;MASRKPLIDTDGEVRELTADDMAKFKPAVKVLPSSLRKKLGVRGPQRTPTKERITIRLSREVVEQFRESGEGWQTRVDAALREWLKNHSPA
;
A
#
# COMPACT_ATOMS: atom_id res chain seq x y z
N MET A 1 -38.80 -24.54 5.70
CA MET A 1 -37.46 -23.92 5.78
C MET A 1 -37.50 -22.90 6.91
N ALA A 2 -36.75 -23.11 7.99
CA ALA A 2 -36.83 -22.26 9.17
C ALA A 2 -36.51 -20.81 8.79
N SER A 3 -37.46 -19.91 9.06
CA SER A 3 -37.34 -18.48 8.82
C SER A 3 -36.19 -17.92 9.65
N ARG A 4 -35.11 -17.52 8.97
CA ARG A 4 -33.94 -16.89 9.60
C ARG A 4 -34.39 -15.57 10.24
N LYS A 5 -33.98 -15.34 11.49
CA LYS A 5 -34.24 -14.05 12.15
C LYS A 5 -33.56 -12.92 11.36
N PRO A 6 -34.24 -11.78 11.15
CA PRO A 6 -33.64 -10.62 10.50
C PRO A 6 -32.37 -10.17 11.25
N LEU A 7 -31.45 -9.53 10.52
CA LEU A 7 -30.19 -9.06 11.10
C LEU A 7 -30.39 -7.81 11.98
N ILE A 8 -31.42 -7.02 11.65
CA ILE A 8 -31.79 -5.78 12.31
C ILE A 8 -33.20 -5.98 12.89
N ASP A 9 -33.41 -5.58 14.14
CA ASP A 9 -34.73 -5.59 14.77
C ASP A 9 -35.52 -4.30 14.52
N THR A 10 -36.70 -4.17 15.14
CA THR A 10 -37.57 -3.00 14.98
C THR A 10 -37.00 -1.72 15.60
N ASP A 11 -36.09 -1.86 16.54
CA ASP A 11 -35.42 -0.74 17.22
C ASP A 11 -34.13 -0.32 16.47
N GLY A 12 -33.77 -1.05 15.41
CA GLY A 12 -32.61 -0.77 14.57
C GLY A 12 -31.33 -1.43 15.07
N GLU A 13 -31.40 -2.27 16.10
CA GLU A 13 -30.25 -2.94 16.68
C GLU A 13 -29.84 -4.16 15.85
N VAL A 14 -28.53 -4.32 15.69
CA VAL A 14 -27.94 -5.41 14.92
C VAL A 14 -27.69 -6.58 15.87
N ARG A 15 -28.33 -7.74 15.62
CA ARG A 15 -28.03 -8.96 16.38
C ARG A 15 -26.59 -9.40 16.18
N GLU A 16 -26.08 -10.23 17.09
CA GLU A 16 -24.76 -10.83 16.94
C GLU A 16 -24.60 -11.58 15.60
N LEU A 17 -23.46 -11.33 14.96
CA LEU A 17 -23.08 -11.98 13.71
C LEU A 17 -22.67 -13.42 13.97
N THR A 18 -23.28 -14.36 13.25
CA THR A 18 -22.91 -15.77 13.32
C THR A 18 -21.97 -16.17 12.19
N ALA A 19 -21.37 -17.35 12.29
CA ALA A 19 -20.54 -17.90 11.21
C ALA A 19 -21.27 -17.97 9.86
N ASP A 20 -22.59 -18.23 9.86
CA ASP A 20 -23.42 -18.25 8.66
C ASP A 20 -23.63 -16.85 8.04
N ASP A 21 -23.45 -15.78 8.82
CA ASP A 21 -23.45 -14.41 8.29
C ASP A 21 -22.08 -14.10 7.66
N MET A 22 -21.00 -14.48 8.34
CA MET A 22 -19.62 -14.30 7.86
C MET A 22 -19.37 -15.04 6.54
N ALA A 23 -19.93 -16.25 6.38
CA ALA A 23 -19.81 -17.03 5.15
C ALA A 23 -20.37 -16.33 3.90
N LYS A 24 -21.23 -15.32 4.07
CA LYS A 24 -21.82 -14.54 2.97
C LYS A 24 -21.02 -13.28 2.63
N PHE A 25 -19.99 -12.94 3.41
CA PHE A 25 -19.20 -11.74 3.17
C PHE A 25 -18.43 -11.87 1.85
N LYS A 26 -18.45 -10.80 1.06
CA LYS A 26 -17.81 -10.75 -0.26
C LYS A 26 -16.71 -9.69 -0.25
N PRO A 27 -15.60 -9.92 -0.99
CA PRO A 27 -14.58 -8.91 -1.15
C PRO A 27 -15.17 -7.59 -1.63
N ALA A 28 -14.72 -6.46 -1.08
CA ALA A 28 -15.16 -5.12 -1.46
C ALA A 28 -15.02 -4.87 -2.97
N VAL A 29 -14.00 -5.45 -3.60
CA VAL A 29 -13.75 -5.42 -5.05
C VAL A 29 -14.80 -6.18 -5.89
N LYS A 30 -15.70 -6.94 -5.28
CA LYS A 30 -16.80 -7.61 -5.97
C LYS A 30 -18.13 -6.89 -5.78
N VAL A 31 -18.30 -6.13 -4.69
CA VAL A 31 -19.61 -5.56 -4.30
C VAL A 31 -19.68 -4.04 -4.36
N LEU A 32 -18.58 -3.32 -4.21
CA LEU A 32 -18.62 -1.85 -4.17
C LEU A 32 -18.69 -1.25 -5.59
N PRO A 33 -19.35 -0.10 -5.80
CA PRO A 33 -19.27 0.67 -7.04
C PRO A 33 -17.85 1.17 -7.33
N SER A 34 -17.51 1.35 -8.61
CA SER A 34 -16.17 1.81 -9.05
C SER A 34 -15.78 3.18 -8.47
N SER A 35 -16.73 4.10 -8.34
CA SER A 35 -16.53 5.42 -7.74
C SER A 35 -16.10 5.35 -6.26
N LEU A 36 -16.68 4.42 -5.49
CA LEU A 36 -16.34 4.23 -4.09
C LEU A 36 -14.98 3.52 -3.92
N ARG A 37 -14.68 2.52 -4.77
CA ARG A 37 -13.39 1.81 -4.76
C ARG A 37 -12.21 2.75 -4.97
N LYS A 38 -12.36 3.72 -5.87
CA LYS A 38 -11.33 4.72 -6.17
C LYS A 38 -11.07 5.65 -4.97
N LYS A 39 -12.11 5.99 -4.19
CA LYS A 39 -11.99 6.82 -2.99
C LYS A 39 -11.38 6.08 -1.80
N LEU A 40 -11.64 4.78 -1.66
CA LEU A 40 -11.13 3.97 -0.55
C LEU A 40 -9.62 3.71 -0.59
N GLY A 41 -8.91 4.12 -1.65
CA GLY A 41 -7.44 4.14 -1.67
C GLY A 41 -6.82 2.79 -1.33
N VAL A 42 -7.33 1.69 -1.90
CA VAL A 42 -6.84 0.35 -1.60
C VAL A 42 -5.36 0.26 -1.99
N ARG A 43 -4.48 0.18 -0.99
CA ARG A 43 -3.06 -0.09 -1.20
C ARG A 43 -2.96 -1.37 -2.02
N GLY A 44 -2.30 -1.28 -3.17
CA GLY A 44 -2.07 -2.44 -4.03
C GLY A 44 -1.35 -3.57 -3.28
N PRO A 45 -1.29 -4.78 -3.86
CA PRO A 45 -0.56 -5.89 -3.28
C PRO A 45 0.83 -5.44 -2.83
N GLN A 46 1.28 -5.92 -1.67
CA GLN A 46 2.64 -5.69 -1.18
C GLN A 46 3.61 -6.25 -2.23
N ARG A 47 4.06 -5.41 -3.17
CA ARG A 47 5.15 -5.75 -4.06
C ARG A 47 6.35 -6.01 -3.15
N THR A 48 7.02 -7.14 -3.36
CA THR A 48 8.31 -7.46 -2.72
C THR A 48 9.19 -6.21 -2.66
N PRO A 49 10.02 -6.02 -1.62
CA PRO A 49 10.82 -4.80 -1.50
C PRO A 49 11.64 -4.59 -2.76
N THR A 50 11.23 -3.64 -3.61
CA THR A 50 11.97 -3.32 -4.85
C THR A 50 13.29 -2.60 -4.55
N LYS A 51 13.55 -2.31 -3.27
CA LYS A 51 14.72 -1.60 -2.78
C LYS A 51 15.33 -2.41 -1.66
N GLU A 52 16.60 -2.72 -1.79
CA GLU A 52 17.39 -3.34 -0.73
C GLU A 52 17.98 -2.26 0.17
N ARG A 53 17.85 -2.41 1.49
CA ARG A 53 18.45 -1.48 2.46
C ARG A 53 19.88 -1.94 2.74
N ILE A 54 20.85 -1.27 2.12
CA ILE A 54 22.27 -1.50 2.36
C ILE A 54 22.92 -0.30 3.07
N THR A 55 24.00 -0.56 3.79
CA THR A 55 24.85 0.48 4.40
C THR A 55 26.09 0.66 3.53
N ILE A 56 26.23 1.83 2.91
CA ILE A 56 27.41 2.19 2.11
C ILE A 56 28.01 3.49 2.63
N ARG A 57 29.33 3.67 2.43
CA ARG A 57 30.02 4.93 2.72
C ARG A 57 30.10 5.75 1.43
N LEU A 58 29.70 7.01 1.50
CA LEU A 58 29.79 7.99 0.41
C LEU A 58 30.65 9.16 0.87
N SER A 59 31.28 9.86 -0.07
CA SER A 59 32.02 11.09 0.21
C SER A 59 31.13 12.14 0.87
N ARG A 60 31.70 12.90 1.82
CA ARG A 60 30.96 13.90 2.61
C ARG A 60 30.28 14.94 1.71
N GLU A 61 31.01 15.47 0.74
CA GLU A 61 30.52 16.48 -0.22
C GLU A 61 29.29 16.00 -1.00
N VAL A 62 29.26 14.73 -1.41
CA VAL A 62 28.13 14.14 -2.14
C VAL A 62 26.91 14.08 -1.23
N VAL A 63 27.09 13.62 0.00
CA VAL A 63 25.99 13.50 0.96
C VAL A 63 25.43 14.88 1.33
N GLU A 64 26.28 15.88 1.53
CA GLU A 64 25.85 17.25 1.85
C GLU A 64 25.02 17.86 0.71
N GLN A 65 25.50 17.79 -0.54
CA GLN A 65 24.76 18.30 -1.72
C GLN A 65 23.38 17.66 -1.85
N PHE A 66 23.28 16.34 -1.69
CA PHE A 66 21.97 15.69 -1.74
C PHE A 66 21.11 16.08 -0.54
N ARG A 67 21.63 16.18 0.68
CA ARG A 67 20.82 16.58 1.85
C ARG A 67 20.26 18.00 1.73
N GLU A 68 21.03 18.93 1.16
CA GLU A 68 20.60 20.31 0.92
C GLU A 68 19.40 20.40 -0.03
N SER A 69 19.23 19.43 -0.93
CA SER A 69 18.06 19.37 -1.82
C SER A 69 16.74 19.07 -1.10
N GLY A 70 16.77 18.81 0.21
CA GLY A 70 15.57 18.68 1.06
C GLY A 70 14.93 17.30 1.07
N GLU A 71 13.62 17.24 1.32
CA GLU A 71 12.87 15.99 1.40
C GLU A 71 13.03 15.14 0.12
N GLY A 72 13.16 13.83 0.29
CA GLY A 72 13.35 12.90 -0.82
C GLY A 72 14.78 12.81 -1.36
N TRP A 73 15.79 13.37 -0.68
CA TRP A 73 17.18 13.31 -1.14
C TRP A 73 17.69 11.88 -1.35
N GLN A 74 17.30 10.92 -0.51
CA GLN A 74 17.66 9.50 -0.69
C GLN A 74 17.08 8.93 -2.00
N THR A 75 15.87 9.33 -2.38
CA THR A 75 15.26 8.96 -3.66
C THR A 75 16.02 9.57 -4.83
N ARG A 76 16.53 10.81 -4.68
CA ARG A 76 17.38 11.45 -5.70
C ARG A 76 18.74 10.75 -5.83
N VAL A 77 19.33 10.28 -4.73
CA VAL A 77 20.56 9.47 -4.78
C VAL A 77 20.32 8.17 -5.55
N ASP A 78 19.26 7.42 -5.24
CA ASP A 78 18.88 6.18 -5.96
C ASP A 78 18.63 6.46 -7.46
N ALA A 79 17.94 7.55 -7.80
CA ALA A 79 17.72 7.95 -9.19
C ALA A 79 19.03 8.28 -9.93
N ALA A 80 19.95 9.00 -9.29
CA ALA A 80 21.25 9.34 -9.88
C ALA A 80 22.10 8.09 -10.14
N LEU A 81 22.11 7.13 -9.21
CA LEU A 81 22.82 5.86 -9.38
C LEU A 81 22.22 5.02 -10.52
N ARG A 82 20.89 4.97 -10.63
CA ARG A 82 20.21 4.30 -11.75
C ARG A 82 20.54 4.93 -13.09
N GLU A 83 20.57 6.27 -13.16
CA GLU A 83 20.92 6.98 -14.38
C GLU A 83 22.39 6.76 -14.76
N TRP A 84 23.28 6.76 -13.78
CA TRP A 84 24.69 6.43 -13.99
C TRP A 84 24.86 5.05 -14.61
N LEU A 85 24.14 4.03 -14.10
CA LEU A 85 24.17 2.65 -14.61
C LEU A 85 23.61 2.48 -16.04
N LYS A 86 22.80 3.41 -16.55
CA LYS A 86 22.36 3.35 -17.96
C LYS A 86 23.49 3.67 -18.93
N ASN A 87 24.40 4.52 -18.50
CA ASN A 87 25.45 5.09 -19.33
C ASN A 87 26.84 4.50 -19.02
N HIS A 88 26.97 3.75 -17.92
CA HIS A 88 28.23 3.19 -17.44
C HIS A 88 28.04 1.76 -16.96
N SER A 89 29.03 0.90 -17.24
CA SER A 89 29.13 -0.39 -16.57
C SER A 89 29.88 -0.21 -15.25
N PRO A 90 29.37 -0.73 -14.12
CA PRO A 90 30.23 -0.98 -12.97
C PRO A 90 31.29 -1.99 -13.41
N ALA A 91 32.54 -1.74 -13.03
CA ALA A 91 33.69 -2.58 -13.37
C ALA A 91 33.64 -3.94 -12.65
#